data_AF-A0A369RIK7-F1
#
_entry.id   AF-A0A369RIK7-F1
#
_cell.length_a   1.000
_cell.length_b   1.000
_cell.length_c   1.000
_cell.angle_alpha   90.00
_cell.angle_beta   90.00
_cell.angle_gamma   90.00
#
_symmetry.space_group_name_H-M   'P 1'
#
loop_
_entity.id
_entity.type
_entity.pdbx_description
1 polymer ?
#
loop_
_entity_poly.entity_id
_entity_poly.type
_entity_poly.pdbx_seq_one_letter_code
_entity_poly.pdbx_strand_id
1 'polypeptide(L)'
;MNIYPNRKFWEDDLEVPVNHLLDRFHNTKTRQSWIDSLSGKQLNIIFQNSFKNKLNAQLFDDESYDNTSVQYKRKVITNYSDSLVTYYLITCFDRAKLEVTVSEIARSALTTELMKSYLVKNNNKYDKKSLLFLLFHADYNLLKSVYHFEKIQRKSFMSFALQKIPRRPSTPFKDFISEEIIQQILKEDNIKRNDSFENQLQGFFYHQNRLYVLIRKASDIDLLLNSNKVIHGHKAEWMILDFLLNGTQVDLGARNIDQAIEIANSIASCYFGCECIFVDVQDKNFAEQVHKFIETCINESDSNIRVFELKFQSNRFNYSYTNITLTVAPYDPIALELHVLKPFVGDIVPFIESIKVIFQGKKIGLFFKRSDEYIAIYYSEHPLNKREREDFKAYIKQFYGLTILPRANL
;
A
#
# COMPACT_ATOMS: atom_id res chain seq x y z
N MET A 1 -33.12 -5.31 6.02
CA MET A 1 -32.60 -5.42 4.64
C MET A 1 -31.49 -6.46 4.66
N ASN A 2 -31.56 -7.54 3.88
CA ASN A 2 -30.46 -8.52 3.82
C ASN A 2 -29.31 -7.91 3.01
N ILE A 3 -28.17 -7.67 3.65
CA ILE A 3 -26.97 -7.12 3.02
C ILE A 3 -26.14 -8.29 2.53
N TYR A 4 -25.69 -8.19 1.28
CA TYR A 4 -24.79 -9.15 0.67
C TYR A 4 -23.47 -8.45 0.30
N PRO A 5 -22.31 -9.03 0.66
CA PRO A 5 -22.10 -10.13 1.61
C PRO A 5 -22.59 -9.77 3.01
N ASN A 6 -22.50 -10.72 3.94
CA ASN A 6 -22.98 -10.51 5.30
C ASN A 6 -22.41 -9.24 5.95
N ARG A 7 -23.06 -8.78 7.01
CA ARG A 7 -22.68 -7.55 7.70
C ARG A 7 -21.24 -7.54 8.22
N LYS A 8 -20.77 -8.69 8.71
CA LYS A 8 -19.41 -8.90 9.24
C LYS A 8 -18.35 -8.54 8.20
N PHE A 9 -18.55 -8.96 6.95
CA PHE A 9 -17.65 -8.63 5.86
C PHE A 9 -17.49 -7.12 5.65
N TRP A 10 -18.60 -6.37 5.67
CA TRP A 10 -18.52 -4.92 5.46
C TRP A 10 -17.92 -4.18 6.65
N GLU A 11 -18.35 -4.51 7.88
CA GLU A 11 -17.94 -3.77 9.08
C GLU A 11 -16.55 -4.20 9.57
N ASP A 12 -16.26 -5.50 9.62
CA ASP A 12 -15.03 -6.03 10.18
C ASP A 12 -13.92 -6.11 9.13
N ASP A 13 -14.19 -6.72 7.97
CA ASP A 13 -13.14 -6.96 6.96
C ASP A 13 -12.80 -5.71 6.13
N LEU A 14 -13.79 -4.83 5.88
CA LEU A 14 -13.62 -3.64 5.02
C LEU A 14 -13.65 -2.30 5.78
N GLU A 15 -13.95 -2.32 7.08
CA GLU A 15 -14.15 -1.12 7.92
C GLU A 15 -15.17 -0.13 7.32
N VAL A 16 -16.22 -0.64 6.67
CA VAL A 16 -17.31 0.16 6.11
C VAL A 16 -18.42 0.30 7.16
N PRO A 17 -18.79 1.53 7.60
CA PRO A 17 -19.76 1.73 8.67
C PRO A 17 -21.20 1.53 8.14
N VAL A 18 -21.63 0.27 8.07
CA VAL A 18 -22.88 -0.14 7.41
C VAL A 18 -24.09 0.61 7.97
N ASN A 19 -24.32 0.60 9.29
CA ASN A 19 -25.50 1.27 9.89
C ASN A 19 -25.66 2.72 9.44
N HIS A 20 -24.60 3.51 9.63
CA HIS A 20 -24.62 4.93 9.28
C HIS A 20 -24.81 5.15 7.77
N LEU A 21 -24.30 4.25 6.93
CA LEU A 21 -24.51 4.33 5.49
C LEU A 21 -25.92 3.90 5.07
N LEU A 22 -26.53 2.92 5.73
CA LEU A 22 -27.92 2.53 5.52
C LEU A 22 -28.87 3.66 5.85
N ASP A 23 -28.68 4.32 7.01
CA ASP A 23 -29.51 5.46 7.42
C ASP A 23 -29.48 6.58 6.36
N ARG A 24 -28.30 6.86 5.81
CA ARG A 24 -28.14 7.80 4.70
C ARG A 24 -28.79 7.31 3.41
N PHE A 25 -28.71 6.01 3.12
CA PHE A 25 -29.28 5.41 1.92
C PHE A 25 -30.82 5.37 1.93
N HIS A 26 -31.43 5.27 3.12
CA HIS A 26 -32.88 5.37 3.30
C HIS A 26 -33.43 6.76 2.98
N ASN A 27 -32.59 7.80 2.98
CA ASN A 27 -32.98 9.12 2.49
C ASN A 27 -33.10 9.11 0.96
N THR A 28 -34.33 9.21 0.46
CA THR A 28 -34.65 9.16 -0.98
C THR A 28 -33.92 10.22 -1.81
N LYS A 29 -33.70 11.42 -1.27
CA LYS A 29 -32.94 12.49 -1.95
C LYS A 29 -31.47 12.12 -2.11
N THR A 30 -30.85 11.59 -1.05
CA THR A 30 -29.46 11.13 -1.07
C THR A 30 -29.30 9.99 -2.07
N ARG A 31 -30.22 9.02 -2.05
CA ARG A 31 -30.19 7.88 -2.96
C ARG A 31 -30.34 8.30 -4.41
N GLN A 32 -31.30 9.19 -4.71
CA GLN A 32 -31.50 9.70 -6.06
C GLN A 32 -30.27 10.48 -6.56
N SER A 33 -29.73 11.38 -5.73
CA SER A 33 -28.51 12.12 -6.06
C SER A 33 -27.32 11.20 -6.34
N TRP A 34 -27.18 10.11 -5.57
CA TRP A 34 -26.16 9.11 -5.83
C TRP A 34 -26.37 8.42 -7.19
N ILE A 35 -27.59 7.99 -7.52
CA ILE A 35 -27.90 7.37 -8.82
C ILE A 35 -27.61 8.33 -9.98
N ASP A 36 -27.96 9.60 -9.83
CA ASP A 36 -27.72 10.63 -10.84
C ASP A 36 -26.21 10.88 -11.06
N SER A 37 -25.39 10.67 -10.03
CA SER A 37 -23.93 10.79 -10.11
C SER A 37 -23.22 9.63 -10.83
N LEU A 38 -23.93 8.54 -11.13
CA LEU A 38 -23.32 7.37 -11.76
C LEU A 38 -23.03 7.61 -13.25
N SER A 39 -21.83 7.20 -13.67
CA SER A 39 -21.41 7.23 -15.07
C SER A 39 -22.14 6.17 -15.89
N GLY A 40 -22.17 6.31 -17.22
CA GLY A 40 -22.74 5.29 -18.11
C GLY A 40 -22.09 3.92 -17.93
N LYS A 41 -20.76 3.87 -17.69
CA LYS A 41 -20.03 2.63 -17.40
C LYS A 41 -20.51 1.97 -16.10
N GLN A 42 -20.67 2.76 -15.05
CA GLN A 42 -21.14 2.28 -13.74
C GLN A 42 -22.59 1.77 -13.83
N LEU A 43 -23.46 2.52 -14.51
CA LEU A 43 -24.84 2.12 -14.76
C LEU A 43 -24.90 0.82 -15.57
N ASN A 44 -24.06 0.65 -16.58
CA ASN A 44 -24.01 -0.58 -17.36
C ASN A 44 -23.68 -1.80 -16.50
N ILE A 45 -22.70 -1.71 -15.59
CA ILE A 45 -22.34 -2.83 -14.71
C ILE A 45 -23.50 -3.18 -13.76
N ILE A 46 -24.12 -2.17 -13.14
CA ILE A 46 -25.28 -2.38 -12.26
C ILE A 46 -26.40 -3.04 -13.06
N PHE A 47 -26.68 -2.50 -14.24
CA PHE A 47 -27.73 -2.98 -15.12
C PHE A 47 -27.50 -4.45 -15.51
N GLN A 48 -26.27 -4.81 -15.90
CA GLN A 48 -25.87 -6.17 -16.26
C GLN A 48 -26.04 -7.15 -15.11
N ASN A 49 -25.57 -6.82 -13.92
CA ASN A 49 -25.52 -7.80 -12.84
C ASN A 49 -26.82 -7.88 -12.03
N SER A 50 -27.61 -6.81 -12.00
CA SER A 50 -28.86 -6.78 -11.25
C SER A 50 -30.09 -7.18 -12.08
N PHE A 51 -30.04 -7.05 -13.41
CA PHE A 51 -31.24 -7.22 -14.25
C PHE A 51 -31.09 -8.25 -15.37
N LYS A 52 -29.87 -8.66 -15.76
CA LYS A 52 -29.66 -9.66 -16.82
C LYS A 52 -30.00 -11.09 -16.39
N ASN A 53 -29.68 -11.45 -15.13
CA ASN A 53 -29.76 -12.84 -14.65
C ASN A 53 -30.83 -13.09 -13.57
N LYS A 54 -31.54 -12.04 -13.10
CA LYS A 54 -32.60 -12.19 -12.09
C LYS A 54 -33.87 -11.45 -12.52
N LEU A 55 -34.92 -12.23 -12.75
CA LEU A 55 -36.35 -11.88 -12.79
C LEU A 55 -36.88 -10.91 -13.86
N ASN A 56 -36.05 -10.12 -14.52
CA ASN A 56 -36.51 -9.03 -15.40
C ASN A 56 -36.11 -9.14 -16.87
N ALA A 57 -35.61 -10.30 -17.33
CA ALA A 57 -35.34 -10.54 -18.76
C ALA A 57 -36.60 -10.33 -19.62
N GLN A 58 -37.79 -10.49 -19.04
CA GLN A 58 -39.09 -10.26 -19.67
C GLN A 58 -39.45 -8.76 -19.87
N LEU A 59 -38.68 -7.82 -19.30
CA LEU A 59 -38.91 -6.38 -19.45
C LEU A 59 -38.21 -5.77 -20.67
N PHE A 60 -37.46 -6.58 -21.43
CA PHE A 60 -36.65 -6.09 -22.54
C PHE A 60 -36.93 -6.96 -23.78
N ASP A 61 -37.68 -6.39 -24.72
CA ASP A 61 -37.81 -6.94 -26.08
C ASP A 61 -36.43 -6.98 -26.75
N ASP A 62 -36.28 -7.87 -27.74
CA ASP A 62 -35.12 -8.33 -28.54
C ASP A 62 -34.10 -7.27 -29.07
N GLU A 63 -33.99 -6.07 -28.51
CA GLU A 63 -32.94 -5.11 -28.83
C GLU A 63 -31.60 -5.50 -28.19
N SER A 64 -30.52 -5.32 -28.96
CA SER A 64 -29.16 -5.55 -28.48
C SER A 64 -28.91 -4.73 -27.21
N TYR A 65 -28.73 -5.44 -26.10
CA TYR A 65 -28.54 -4.93 -24.74
C TYR A 65 -27.49 -3.81 -24.61
N ASP A 66 -26.50 -3.79 -25.49
CA ASP A 66 -25.43 -2.78 -25.53
C ASP A 66 -25.89 -1.40 -26.06
N ASN A 67 -27.03 -1.32 -26.75
CA ASN A 67 -27.56 -0.10 -27.35
C ASN A 67 -28.61 0.63 -26.49
N THR A 68 -28.97 0.13 -25.31
CA THR A 68 -29.90 0.84 -24.42
C THR A 68 -29.30 2.15 -23.91
N SER A 69 -30.06 3.25 -24.06
CA SER A 69 -29.58 4.58 -23.68
C SER A 69 -29.29 4.70 -22.18
N VAL A 70 -28.29 5.52 -21.83
CA VAL A 70 -27.92 5.77 -20.41
C VAL A 70 -29.09 6.32 -19.60
N GLN A 71 -29.94 7.16 -20.23
CA GLN A 71 -31.13 7.72 -19.59
C GLN A 71 -32.16 6.64 -19.24
N TYR A 72 -32.38 5.69 -20.15
CA TYR A 72 -33.26 4.56 -19.90
C TYR A 72 -32.75 3.68 -18.76
N LYS A 73 -31.46 3.29 -18.80
CA LYS A 73 -30.84 2.50 -17.73
C LYS A 73 -30.98 3.18 -16.37
N ARG A 74 -30.75 4.48 -16.30
CA ARG A 74 -30.92 5.26 -15.07
C ARG A 74 -32.36 5.23 -14.57
N LYS A 75 -33.34 5.43 -15.46
CA LYS A 75 -34.77 5.36 -15.10
C LYS A 75 -35.15 4.01 -14.50
N VAL A 76 -34.72 2.91 -15.12
CA VAL A 76 -34.98 1.55 -14.60
C VAL A 76 -34.31 1.35 -13.24
N ILE A 77 -33.04 1.70 -13.11
CA ILE A 77 -32.28 1.59 -11.86
C ILE A 77 -32.93 2.41 -10.73
N THR A 78 -33.45 3.60 -11.01
CA THR A 78 -34.20 4.42 -10.04
C THR A 78 -35.43 3.70 -9.50
N ASN A 79 -36.18 2.98 -10.35
CA ASN A 79 -37.37 2.24 -9.93
C ASN A 79 -37.06 1.09 -8.96
N TYR A 80 -35.85 0.55 -9.01
CA TYR A 80 -35.38 -0.52 -8.12
C TYR A 80 -34.31 -0.03 -7.14
N SER A 81 -34.32 1.27 -6.84
CA SER A 81 -33.24 1.92 -6.09
C SER A 81 -33.03 1.33 -4.68
N ASP A 82 -34.06 0.81 -4.04
CA ASP A 82 -33.95 0.12 -2.74
C ASP A 82 -33.00 -1.08 -2.81
N SER A 83 -32.96 -1.83 -3.91
CA SER A 83 -32.12 -3.03 -4.03
C SER A 83 -30.63 -2.75 -4.30
N LEU A 84 -30.24 -1.48 -4.40
CA LEU A 84 -28.88 -1.09 -4.82
C LEU A 84 -27.91 -0.79 -3.67
N VAL A 85 -28.31 -1.12 -2.44
CA VAL A 85 -27.54 -0.83 -1.24
C VAL A 85 -26.08 -1.29 -1.33
N THR A 86 -25.83 -2.47 -1.90
CA THR A 86 -24.47 -3.00 -2.07
C THR A 86 -23.60 -2.10 -2.96
N TYR A 87 -24.11 -1.59 -4.08
CA TYR A 87 -23.35 -0.67 -4.94
C TYR A 87 -23.11 0.68 -4.28
N TYR A 88 -24.04 1.12 -3.43
CA TYR A 88 -23.84 2.31 -2.62
C TYR A 88 -22.73 2.10 -1.59
N LEU A 89 -22.72 0.96 -0.88
CA LEU A 89 -21.63 0.59 0.04
C LEU A 89 -20.27 0.54 -0.67
N ILE A 90 -20.19 -0.06 -1.86
CA ILE A 90 -18.96 -0.06 -2.67
C ILE A 90 -18.56 1.36 -3.07
N THR A 91 -19.53 2.22 -3.41
CA THR A 91 -19.25 3.64 -3.72
C THR A 91 -18.69 4.39 -2.51
N CYS A 92 -19.12 4.05 -1.30
CA CYS A 92 -18.54 4.63 -0.08
C CYS A 92 -17.14 4.07 0.20
N PHE A 93 -16.95 2.75 0.02
CA PHE A 93 -15.66 2.09 0.15
C PHE A 93 -14.60 2.66 -0.79
N ASP A 94 -14.98 2.99 -2.03
CA ASP A 94 -14.17 3.60 -3.09
C ASP A 94 -13.47 4.88 -2.65
N ARG A 95 -14.14 5.74 -1.87
CA ARG A 95 -13.65 7.09 -1.53
C ARG A 95 -12.27 7.10 -0.88
N ALA A 96 -11.97 6.09 -0.07
CA ALA A 96 -10.73 5.99 0.67
C ALA A 96 -9.62 5.20 -0.06
N LYS A 97 -9.87 4.65 -1.25
CA LYS A 97 -8.92 3.77 -1.95
C LYS A 97 -8.08 4.48 -2.99
N LEU A 98 -6.82 4.11 -3.13
CA LEU A 98 -5.97 4.57 -4.21
C LEU A 98 -6.35 3.87 -5.51
N GLU A 99 -6.31 4.61 -6.62
CA GLU A 99 -6.61 4.08 -7.94
C GLU A 99 -5.61 2.99 -8.35
N VAL A 100 -4.33 3.19 -8.03
CA VAL A 100 -3.26 2.22 -8.25
C VAL A 100 -3.54 0.88 -7.55
N THR A 101 -4.01 0.89 -6.31
CA THR A 101 -4.40 -0.32 -5.56
C THR A 101 -5.50 -1.08 -6.28
N VAL A 102 -6.58 -0.39 -6.66
CA VAL A 102 -7.73 -1.01 -7.31
C VAL A 102 -7.34 -1.58 -8.67
N SER A 103 -6.57 -0.82 -9.45
CA SER A 103 -6.13 -1.26 -10.77
C SER A 103 -5.18 -2.47 -10.72
N GLU A 104 -4.33 -2.59 -9.69
CA GLU A 104 -3.42 -3.72 -9.52
C GLU A 104 -4.19 -5.03 -9.23
N ILE A 105 -5.11 -4.99 -8.26
CA ILE A 105 -5.96 -6.15 -7.94
C ILE A 105 -6.84 -6.50 -9.14
N ALA A 106 -7.42 -5.50 -9.81
CA ALA A 106 -8.20 -5.70 -11.02
C ALA A 106 -7.39 -6.35 -12.14
N ARG A 107 -6.11 -6.00 -12.32
CA ARG A 107 -5.25 -6.62 -13.34
C ARG A 107 -4.99 -8.09 -13.09
N SER A 108 -4.94 -8.51 -11.82
CA SER A 108 -4.80 -9.94 -11.47
C SER A 108 -6.10 -10.74 -11.61
N ALA A 109 -7.26 -10.09 -11.53
CA ALA A 109 -8.56 -10.76 -11.48
C ALA A 109 -9.41 -10.62 -12.75
N LEU A 110 -9.17 -9.60 -13.58
CA LEU A 110 -9.96 -9.28 -14.77
C LEU A 110 -9.13 -9.43 -16.04
N THR A 111 -9.80 -9.68 -17.17
CA THR A 111 -9.12 -9.77 -18.47
C THR A 111 -8.58 -8.41 -18.94
N THR A 112 -7.54 -8.44 -19.77
CA THR A 112 -6.94 -7.22 -20.33
C THR A 112 -7.95 -6.41 -21.17
N GLU A 113 -8.86 -7.08 -21.87
CA GLU A 113 -9.93 -6.43 -22.66
C GLU A 113 -10.90 -5.67 -21.76
N LEU A 114 -11.38 -6.32 -20.68
CA LEU A 114 -12.24 -5.68 -19.69
C LEU A 114 -11.51 -4.48 -19.08
N MET A 115 -10.27 -4.63 -18.62
CA MET A 115 -9.48 -3.52 -18.09
C MET A 115 -9.44 -2.32 -19.06
N LYS A 116 -9.11 -2.56 -20.33
CA LYS A 116 -9.04 -1.51 -21.37
C LYS A 116 -10.37 -0.76 -21.53
N SER A 117 -11.51 -1.46 -21.47
CA SER A 117 -12.83 -0.84 -21.60
C SER A 117 -13.15 0.19 -20.50
N TYR A 118 -12.51 0.09 -19.32
CA TYR A 118 -12.73 0.98 -18.17
C TYR A 118 -11.66 2.06 -18.01
N LEU A 119 -10.75 2.22 -18.97
CA LEU A 119 -9.87 3.39 -19.04
C LEU A 119 -10.68 4.68 -19.24
N VAL A 120 -10.31 5.71 -18.48
CA VAL A 120 -10.83 7.07 -18.63
C VAL A 120 -10.10 7.71 -19.80
N LYS A 121 -10.86 8.23 -20.77
CA LYS A 121 -10.29 8.93 -21.92
C LYS A 121 -9.38 10.07 -21.45
N ASN A 122 -8.21 10.20 -22.08
CA ASN A 122 -7.27 11.32 -21.91
C ASN A 122 -6.46 11.38 -20.60
N ASN A 123 -6.43 10.34 -19.75
CA ASN A 123 -5.63 10.39 -18.51
C ASN A 123 -4.96 9.05 -18.10
N ASN A 124 -5.02 7.99 -18.91
CA ASN A 124 -4.47 6.66 -18.57
C ASN A 124 -4.91 6.08 -17.20
N LYS A 125 -5.90 6.67 -16.55
CA LYS A 125 -6.47 6.25 -15.26
C LYS A 125 -7.67 5.36 -15.49
N TYR A 126 -7.93 4.44 -14.57
CA TYR A 126 -9.13 3.61 -14.61
C TYR A 126 -10.30 4.25 -13.86
N ASP A 127 -11.53 3.97 -14.30
CA ASP A 127 -12.74 4.26 -13.51
C ASP A 127 -12.79 3.32 -12.29
N LYS A 128 -12.20 3.78 -11.18
CA LYS A 128 -12.03 3.04 -9.93
C LYS A 128 -13.33 2.39 -9.43
N LYS A 129 -14.43 3.14 -9.45
CA LYS A 129 -15.73 2.65 -8.98
C LYS A 129 -16.27 1.54 -9.88
N SER A 130 -16.13 1.68 -11.19
CA SER A 130 -16.49 0.61 -12.14
C SER A 130 -15.65 -0.64 -11.91
N LEU A 131 -14.33 -0.51 -11.71
CA LEU A 131 -13.48 -1.65 -11.40
C LEU A 131 -13.88 -2.35 -10.10
N LEU A 132 -14.23 -1.60 -9.05
CA LEU A 132 -14.70 -2.17 -7.79
C LEU A 132 -16.03 -2.93 -7.95
N PHE A 133 -16.96 -2.44 -8.78
CA PHE A 133 -18.18 -3.18 -9.09
C PHE A 133 -17.89 -4.50 -9.82
N LEU A 134 -16.95 -4.50 -10.78
CA LEU A 134 -16.56 -5.72 -11.49
C LEU A 134 -15.87 -6.73 -10.58
N LEU A 135 -14.92 -6.26 -9.76
CA LEU A 135 -14.24 -7.07 -8.76
C LEU A 135 -15.26 -7.74 -7.83
N PHE A 136 -16.23 -6.97 -7.34
CA PHE A 136 -17.29 -7.48 -6.49
C PHE A 136 -18.08 -8.64 -7.12
N HIS A 137 -18.43 -8.52 -8.41
CA HIS A 137 -19.19 -9.54 -9.12
C HIS A 137 -18.34 -10.74 -9.56
N ALA A 138 -17.03 -10.56 -9.74
CA ALA A 138 -16.11 -11.66 -9.97
C ALA A 138 -15.92 -12.51 -8.70
N ASP A 139 -15.59 -11.85 -7.58
CA ASP A 139 -15.54 -12.43 -6.24
C ASP A 139 -15.51 -11.28 -5.23
N TYR A 140 -16.49 -11.23 -4.31
CA TYR A 140 -16.56 -10.16 -3.32
C TYR A 140 -15.32 -10.10 -2.42
N ASN A 141 -14.59 -11.20 -2.21
CA ASN A 141 -13.33 -11.22 -1.44
C ASN A 141 -12.21 -10.41 -2.11
N LEU A 142 -12.35 -10.07 -3.40
CA LEU A 142 -11.44 -9.15 -4.07
C LEU A 142 -11.54 -7.73 -3.50
N LEU A 143 -12.68 -7.33 -2.92
CA LEU A 143 -12.76 -6.07 -2.16
C LEU A 143 -11.90 -6.13 -0.89
N LYS A 144 -11.85 -7.28 -0.21
CA LYS A 144 -10.96 -7.51 0.94
C LYS A 144 -9.50 -7.47 0.50
N SER A 145 -9.19 -8.05 -0.67
CA SER A 145 -7.85 -7.95 -1.28
C SER A 145 -7.44 -6.50 -1.58
N VAL A 146 -8.34 -5.68 -2.16
CA VAL A 146 -8.12 -4.24 -2.36
C VAL A 146 -7.86 -3.55 -1.03
N TYR A 147 -8.66 -3.85 -0.01
CA TYR A 147 -8.53 -3.23 1.30
C TYR A 147 -7.20 -3.57 1.98
N HIS A 148 -6.79 -4.84 1.98
CA HIS A 148 -5.49 -5.29 2.51
C HIS A 148 -4.32 -4.68 1.73
N PHE A 149 -4.39 -4.69 0.40
CA PHE A 149 -3.31 -4.13 -0.43
C PHE A 149 -3.17 -2.62 -0.25
N GLU A 150 -4.28 -1.90 -0.05
CA GLU A 150 -4.25 -0.47 0.32
C GLU A 150 -3.48 -0.24 1.63
N LYS A 151 -3.71 -1.08 2.65
CA LYS A 151 -2.99 -0.99 3.93
C LYS A 151 -1.49 -1.22 3.73
N ILE A 152 -1.12 -2.21 2.92
CA ILE A 152 0.27 -2.48 2.55
C ILE A 152 0.89 -1.26 1.84
N GLN A 153 0.22 -0.67 0.86
CA GLN A 153 0.74 0.49 0.13
C GLN A 153 0.95 1.71 1.02
N ARG A 154 0.09 1.93 2.01
CA ARG A 154 0.19 3.09 2.91
C ARG A 154 1.19 2.91 4.05
N LYS A 155 1.69 1.69 4.27
CA LYS A 155 2.62 1.38 5.35
C LYS A 155 4.06 1.51 4.87
N SER A 156 4.93 1.98 5.77
CA SER A 156 6.37 1.86 5.64
C SER A 156 6.85 0.58 6.32
N PHE A 157 7.92 -0.01 5.80
CA PHE A 157 8.47 -1.26 6.30
C PHE A 157 9.91 -1.12 6.79
N MET A 158 10.34 -2.06 7.62
CA MET A 158 11.73 -2.31 7.99
C MET A 158 12.11 -3.73 7.57
N SER A 159 13.29 -3.90 6.98
CA SER A 159 13.69 -5.19 6.39
C SER A 159 14.53 -6.01 7.34
N PHE A 160 14.20 -7.30 7.47
CA PHE A 160 14.91 -8.26 8.33
C PHE A 160 15.22 -9.55 7.56
N ALA A 161 16.34 -10.18 7.92
CA ALA A 161 16.76 -11.47 7.38
C ALA A 161 17.12 -12.43 8.51
N LEU A 162 16.92 -13.73 8.29
CA LEU A 162 17.36 -14.72 9.27
C LEU A 162 18.88 -14.64 9.46
N GLN A 163 19.31 -14.59 10.72
CA GLN A 163 20.74 -14.56 11.07
C GLN A 163 21.48 -15.79 10.54
N LYS A 164 20.80 -16.95 10.53
CA LYS A 164 21.27 -18.20 9.95
C LYS A 164 20.15 -18.77 9.09
N ILE A 165 20.46 -19.13 7.84
CA ILE A 165 19.48 -19.72 6.92
C ILE A 165 19.36 -21.21 7.23
N PRO A 166 18.21 -21.69 7.75
CA PRO A 166 18.02 -23.10 8.07
C PRO A 166 17.87 -23.95 6.81
N ARG A 167 17.88 -25.29 6.98
CA ARG A 167 17.55 -26.19 5.88
C ARG A 167 16.10 -25.97 5.45
N ARG A 168 15.89 -25.77 4.15
CA ARG A 168 14.55 -25.53 3.59
C ARG A 168 13.63 -26.74 3.82
N PRO A 169 12.43 -26.55 4.40
CA PRO A 169 11.42 -27.59 4.49
C PRO A 169 10.92 -28.03 3.11
N SER A 170 10.35 -29.24 3.03
CA SER A 170 9.73 -29.75 1.80
C SER A 170 8.47 -28.97 1.42
N THR A 171 7.70 -28.52 2.40
CA THR A 171 6.48 -27.75 2.20
C THR A 171 6.83 -26.28 1.90
N PRO A 172 6.30 -25.68 0.82
CA PRO A 172 6.45 -24.26 0.56
C PRO A 172 5.88 -23.40 1.71
N PHE A 173 6.54 -22.28 2.04
CA PHE A 173 6.10 -21.40 3.12
C PHE A 173 4.64 -20.93 2.98
N LYS A 174 4.22 -20.64 1.75
CA LYS A 174 2.84 -20.25 1.43
C LYS A 174 1.82 -21.32 1.86
N ASP A 175 2.16 -22.58 1.67
CA ASP A 175 1.26 -23.71 1.92
C ASP A 175 1.28 -24.14 3.39
N PHE A 176 2.35 -23.79 4.11
CA PHE A 176 2.44 -23.96 5.56
C PHE A 176 1.56 -22.97 6.33
N ILE A 177 1.48 -21.72 5.88
CA ILE A 177 0.79 -20.66 6.63
C ILE A 177 -0.73 -20.88 6.57
N SER A 178 -1.31 -21.16 7.74
CA SER A 178 -2.76 -21.32 7.93
C SER A 178 -3.29 -20.42 9.04
N GLU A 179 -4.61 -20.24 9.07
CA GLU A 179 -5.28 -19.44 10.11
C GLU A 179 -5.04 -20.04 11.50
N GLU A 180 -5.11 -21.35 11.63
CA GLU A 180 -4.93 -22.06 12.91
C GLU A 180 -3.53 -21.86 13.49
N ILE A 181 -2.49 -22.03 12.66
CA ILE A 181 -1.09 -21.89 13.08
C ILE A 181 -0.82 -20.46 13.56
N ILE A 182 -1.25 -19.47 12.77
CA ILE A 182 -1.00 -18.07 13.11
C ILE A 182 -1.83 -17.66 14.33
N GLN A 183 -3.08 -18.08 14.44
CA GLN A 183 -3.88 -17.82 15.64
C GLN A 183 -3.27 -18.41 16.90
N GLN A 184 -2.66 -19.60 16.83
CA GLN A 184 -1.96 -20.18 17.98
C GLN A 184 -0.75 -19.31 18.39
N ILE A 185 0.09 -18.91 17.43
CA ILE A 185 1.25 -18.04 17.69
C ILE A 185 0.80 -16.70 18.30
N LEU A 186 -0.27 -16.10 17.77
CA LEU A 186 -0.80 -14.84 18.30
C LEU A 186 -1.36 -14.98 19.72
N LYS A 187 -2.00 -16.12 20.04
CA LYS A 187 -2.47 -16.41 21.41
C LYS A 187 -1.30 -16.53 22.38
N GLU A 188 -0.23 -17.22 21.99
CA GLU A 188 0.99 -17.34 22.80
C GLU A 188 1.64 -15.97 23.04
N ASP A 189 1.74 -15.12 22.02
CA ASP A 189 2.22 -13.72 22.17
C ASP A 189 1.31 -12.89 23.10
N ASN A 190 -0.02 -13.00 22.96
CA ASN A 190 -0.98 -12.31 23.82
C ASN A 190 -0.79 -12.70 25.31
N ILE A 191 -0.61 -14.00 25.59
CA ILE A 191 -0.37 -14.51 26.96
C ILE A 191 0.97 -13.98 27.49
N LYS A 192 2.03 -14.02 26.68
CA LYS A 192 3.36 -13.55 27.07
C LYS A 192 3.35 -12.06 27.43
N ARG A 193 2.60 -11.25 26.69
CA ARG A 193 2.56 -9.78 26.87
C ARG A 193 1.62 -9.33 27.98
N ASN A 194 0.47 -9.99 28.12
CA ASN A 194 -0.51 -9.71 29.16
C ASN A 194 -0.90 -8.22 29.25
N ASP A 195 -1.02 -7.54 28.10
CA ASP A 195 -1.31 -6.10 28.01
C ASP A 195 -2.80 -5.78 27.78
N SER A 196 -3.67 -6.79 27.96
CA SER A 196 -5.14 -6.74 27.76
C SER A 196 -5.60 -6.48 26.32
N PHE A 197 -4.68 -6.36 25.35
CA PHE A 197 -5.02 -6.16 23.94
C PHE A 197 -4.69 -7.41 23.12
N GLU A 198 -5.71 -7.96 22.47
CA GLU A 198 -5.53 -9.15 21.64
C GLU A 198 -5.07 -8.81 20.22
N ASN A 199 -4.04 -9.51 19.75
CA ASN A 199 -3.73 -9.59 18.33
C ASN A 199 -4.81 -10.39 17.59
N GLN A 200 -5.40 -9.80 16.55
CA GLN A 200 -6.43 -10.41 15.71
C GLN A 200 -5.92 -10.59 14.28
N LEU A 201 -5.86 -11.83 13.81
CA LEU A 201 -5.56 -12.12 12.40
C LEU A 201 -6.69 -11.59 11.51
N GLN A 202 -6.36 -10.74 10.54
CA GLN A 202 -7.32 -10.20 9.56
C GLN A 202 -7.30 -11.01 8.25
N GLY A 203 -6.18 -11.66 7.97
CA GLY A 203 -6.04 -12.65 6.92
C GLY A 203 -4.67 -12.61 6.26
N PHE A 204 -4.60 -13.35 5.16
CA PHE A 204 -3.42 -13.47 4.32
C PHE A 204 -3.65 -12.77 3.00
N PHE A 205 -2.59 -12.17 2.45
CA PHE A 205 -2.61 -11.65 1.10
C PHE A 205 -1.38 -12.19 0.38
N TYR A 206 -1.57 -12.79 -0.79
CA TYR A 206 -0.47 -13.33 -1.59
C TYR A 206 -0.39 -12.56 -2.91
N HIS A 207 0.75 -11.95 -3.18
CA HIS A 207 0.93 -11.13 -4.37
C HIS A 207 2.40 -11.13 -4.80
N GLN A 208 2.65 -11.39 -6.08
CA GLN A 208 4.00 -11.39 -6.68
C GLN A 208 5.03 -12.23 -5.87
N ASN A 209 4.66 -13.45 -5.50
CA ASN A 209 5.49 -14.37 -4.70
C ASN A 209 5.83 -13.92 -3.27
N ARG A 210 5.11 -12.92 -2.75
CA ARG A 210 5.22 -12.45 -1.37
C ARG A 210 3.98 -12.85 -0.59
N LEU A 211 4.17 -13.19 0.68
CA LEU A 211 3.09 -13.53 1.60
C LEU A 211 3.00 -12.46 2.68
N TYR A 212 1.86 -11.80 2.73
CA TYR A 212 1.55 -10.78 3.72
C TYR A 212 0.63 -11.39 4.78
N VAL A 213 1.05 -11.32 6.04
CA VAL A 213 0.23 -11.63 7.21
C VAL A 213 -0.25 -10.31 7.80
N LEU A 214 -1.57 -10.10 7.84
CA LEU A 214 -2.17 -8.87 8.35
C LEU A 214 -2.76 -9.12 9.74
N ILE A 215 -2.22 -8.42 10.73
CA ILE A 215 -2.62 -8.52 12.13
C ILE A 215 -3.12 -7.15 12.58
N ARG A 216 -4.24 -7.14 13.29
CA ARG A 216 -4.84 -5.95 13.88
C ARG A 216 -4.77 -6.07 15.39
N LYS A 217 -4.37 -5.00 16.06
CA LYS A 217 -4.33 -4.91 17.53
C LYS A 217 -4.91 -3.58 17.97
N ALA A 218 -5.58 -3.54 19.11
CA ALA A 218 -5.93 -2.29 19.77
C ALA A 218 -4.66 -1.66 20.39
N SER A 219 -4.52 -0.34 20.28
CA SER A 219 -3.32 0.37 20.78
C SER A 219 -3.69 1.41 21.84
N ASP A 220 -3.86 2.66 21.43
CA ASP A 220 -4.15 3.78 22.34
C ASP A 220 -5.65 3.99 22.49
N ILE A 221 -6.08 4.56 23.63
CA ILE A 221 -7.46 5.07 23.79
C ILE A 221 -7.69 6.14 22.74
N ASP A 222 -8.81 6.03 22.03
CA ASP A 222 -9.22 6.96 20.98
C ASP A 222 -10.70 7.32 21.14
N LEU A 223 -11.10 8.42 20.51
CA LEU A 223 -12.47 8.91 20.48
C LEU A 223 -13.13 8.40 19.19
N LEU A 224 -13.91 7.33 19.30
CA LEU A 224 -14.66 6.77 18.18
C LEU A 224 -15.97 7.54 18.00
N LEU A 225 -16.21 8.05 16.79
CA LEU A 225 -17.49 8.65 16.43
C LEU A 225 -18.48 7.54 16.06
N ASN A 226 -19.50 7.35 16.90
CA ASN A 226 -20.64 6.49 16.59
C ASN A 226 -21.92 7.33 16.59
N SER A 227 -22.55 7.47 15.44
CA SER A 227 -23.89 8.06 15.31
C SER A 227 -24.05 9.41 16.03
N ASN A 228 -23.08 10.31 15.82
CA ASN A 228 -22.96 11.64 16.46
C ASN A 228 -22.67 11.67 17.96
N LYS A 229 -22.27 10.55 18.57
CA LYS A 229 -21.70 10.50 19.92
C LYS A 229 -20.23 10.11 19.85
N VAL A 230 -19.42 10.77 20.67
CA VAL A 230 -18.04 10.36 20.91
C VAL A 230 -18.07 9.24 21.96
N ILE A 231 -17.58 8.07 21.60
CA ILE A 231 -17.44 6.92 22.48
C ILE A 231 -15.95 6.70 22.70
N HIS A 232 -15.55 6.40 23.94
CA HIS A 232 -14.19 5.92 24.21
C HIS A 232 -14.00 4.55 23.58
N GLY A 233 -13.02 4.42 22.71
CA GLY A 233 -12.59 3.16 22.12
C GLY A 233 -11.08 3.10 22.04
N HIS A 234 -10.56 2.19 21.21
CA HIS A 234 -9.13 2.10 20.96
C HIS A 234 -8.83 2.30 19.48
N LYS A 235 -7.71 2.97 19.19
CA LYS A 235 -7.19 3.09 17.83
C LYS A 235 -6.72 1.72 17.35
N ALA A 236 -7.23 1.30 16.20
CA ALA A 236 -6.77 0.10 15.54
C ALA A 236 -5.36 0.30 14.95
N GLU A 237 -4.42 -0.51 15.42
CA GLU A 237 -3.08 -0.61 14.85
C GLU A 237 -3.00 -1.81 13.91
N TRP A 238 -2.38 -1.58 12.76
CA TRP A 238 -2.07 -2.61 11.77
C TRP A 238 -0.60 -2.97 11.84
N MET A 239 -0.35 -4.26 12.06
CA MET A 239 0.93 -4.94 11.92
C MET A 239 0.90 -5.78 10.66
N ILE A 240 1.86 -5.56 9.76
CA ILE A 240 1.96 -6.26 8.48
C ILE A 240 3.32 -6.95 8.44
N LEU A 241 3.30 -8.28 8.30
CA LEU A 241 4.50 -9.10 8.11
C LEU A 241 4.54 -9.52 6.64
N ASP A 242 5.47 -8.96 5.87
CA ASP A 242 5.65 -9.21 4.44
C ASP A 242 6.84 -10.16 4.25
N PHE A 243 6.55 -11.46 4.18
CA PHE A 243 7.57 -12.49 4.04
C PHE A 243 8.02 -12.65 2.58
N LEU A 244 9.34 -12.67 2.39
CA LEU A 244 10.01 -12.96 1.12
C LEU A 244 10.78 -14.29 1.20
N LEU A 245 11.25 -14.76 0.03
CA LEU A 245 12.21 -15.87 -0.10
C LEU A 245 11.81 -17.17 0.65
N ASN A 246 10.52 -17.46 0.75
CA ASN A 246 9.98 -18.59 1.53
C ASN A 246 10.25 -18.50 3.04
N GLY A 247 10.12 -17.29 3.60
CA GLY A 247 10.18 -17.08 5.05
C GLY A 247 11.58 -16.81 5.60
N THR A 248 12.61 -16.67 4.76
CA THR A 248 13.97 -16.34 5.22
C THR A 248 14.23 -14.84 5.36
N GLN A 249 13.34 -14.02 4.82
CA GLN A 249 13.35 -12.56 4.94
C GLN A 249 11.93 -12.07 5.25
N VAL A 250 11.84 -10.99 6.01
CA VAL A 250 10.57 -10.37 6.34
C VAL A 250 10.71 -8.85 6.37
N ASP A 251 9.82 -8.17 5.66
CA ASP A 251 9.62 -6.73 5.77
C ASP A 251 8.50 -6.48 6.79
N LEU A 252 8.78 -5.72 7.86
CA LEU A 252 7.87 -5.49 8.98
C LEU A 252 7.31 -4.07 8.96
N GLY A 253 5.99 -3.95 8.92
CA GLY A 253 5.27 -2.69 9.01
C GLY A 253 4.40 -2.66 10.27
N ALA A 254 4.92 -2.15 11.38
CA ALA A 254 4.22 -2.01 12.66
C ALA A 254 4.67 -0.75 13.41
N ARG A 255 3.92 -0.29 14.42
CA ARG A 255 4.42 0.76 15.33
C ARG A 255 5.39 0.16 16.33
N ASN A 256 5.06 -1.01 16.90
CA ASN A 256 5.94 -1.79 17.75
C ASN A 256 6.68 -2.84 16.90
N ILE A 257 7.87 -2.46 16.42
CA ILE A 257 8.71 -3.33 15.58
C ILE A 257 9.23 -4.54 16.38
N ASP A 258 9.59 -4.37 17.66
CA ASP A 258 10.07 -5.48 18.49
C ASP A 258 9.02 -6.59 18.62
N GLN A 259 7.75 -6.22 18.83
CA GLN A 259 6.66 -7.20 18.82
C GLN A 259 6.50 -7.88 17.47
N ALA A 260 6.55 -7.12 16.38
CA ALA A 260 6.43 -7.69 15.04
C ALA A 260 7.56 -8.67 14.72
N ILE A 261 8.80 -8.38 15.18
CA ILE A 261 9.96 -9.27 15.04
C ILE A 261 9.75 -10.55 15.85
N GLU A 262 9.28 -10.46 17.11
CA GLU A 262 9.02 -11.65 17.93
C GLU A 262 7.99 -12.58 17.28
N ILE A 263 6.88 -12.01 16.78
CA ILE A 263 5.86 -12.80 16.07
C ILE A 263 6.45 -13.41 14.79
N ALA A 264 7.22 -12.64 14.02
CA ALA A 264 7.88 -13.16 12.81
C ALA A 264 8.87 -14.29 13.12
N ASN A 265 9.65 -14.17 14.21
CA ASN A 265 10.55 -15.22 14.70
C ASN A 265 9.77 -16.48 15.06
N SER A 266 8.65 -16.37 15.76
CA SER A 266 7.79 -17.51 16.11
C SER A 266 7.23 -18.21 14.85
N ILE A 267 6.78 -17.44 13.86
CA ILE A 267 6.29 -17.98 12.58
C ILE A 267 7.40 -18.72 11.84
N ALA A 268 8.57 -18.10 11.68
CA ALA A 268 9.71 -18.74 11.01
C ALA A 268 10.19 -19.97 11.77
N SER A 269 10.28 -19.90 13.11
CA SER A 269 10.72 -21.02 13.93
C SER A 269 9.79 -22.22 13.83
N CYS A 270 8.47 -21.96 13.81
CA CYS A 270 7.47 -22.99 13.59
C CYS A 270 7.61 -23.63 12.20
N TYR A 271 7.84 -22.82 11.16
CA TYR A 271 8.01 -23.31 9.79
C TYR A 271 9.29 -24.15 9.60
N PHE A 272 10.42 -23.67 10.08
CA PHE A 272 11.73 -24.33 9.90
C PHE A 272 11.97 -25.46 10.91
N GLY A 273 11.17 -25.55 11.98
CA GLY A 273 11.32 -26.55 13.03
C GLY A 273 12.54 -26.35 13.93
N CYS A 274 13.11 -25.14 13.94
CA CYS A 274 14.23 -24.76 14.79
C CYS A 274 14.15 -23.27 15.14
N GLU A 275 14.85 -22.84 16.19
CA GLU A 275 14.89 -21.43 16.57
C GLU A 275 15.41 -20.56 15.41
N CYS A 276 14.61 -19.59 15.01
CA CYS A 276 14.88 -18.65 13.93
C CYS A 276 14.84 -17.22 14.48
N ILE A 277 15.91 -16.49 14.26
CA ILE A 277 16.04 -15.09 14.70
C ILE A 277 16.27 -14.21 13.48
N PHE A 278 15.33 -13.30 13.25
CA PHE A 278 15.44 -12.20 12.31
C PHE A 278 16.33 -11.11 12.90
N VAL A 279 17.29 -10.65 12.09
CA VAL A 279 18.15 -9.52 12.39
C VAL A 279 17.95 -8.43 11.33
N ASP A 280 18.13 -7.18 11.75
CA ASP A 280 18.03 -6.02 10.86
C ASP A 280 18.94 -6.19 9.65
N VAL A 281 18.40 -6.02 8.45
CA VAL A 281 19.21 -6.00 7.24
C VAL A 281 19.97 -4.69 7.22
N GLN A 282 21.21 -4.72 7.70
CA GLN A 282 22.13 -3.60 7.52
C GLN A 282 22.81 -3.74 6.17
N ASP A 283 22.26 -3.03 5.19
CA ASP A 283 22.87 -2.86 3.89
C ASP A 283 24.04 -1.89 3.98
N LYS A 284 25.23 -2.46 3.95
CA LYS A 284 26.50 -1.76 4.01
C LYS A 284 27.02 -1.54 2.59
N ASN A 285 26.84 -0.34 2.06
CA ASN A 285 27.43 0.06 0.78
C ASN A 285 28.83 0.63 1.02
N PHE A 286 29.80 0.31 0.16
CA PHE A 286 31.13 0.92 0.25
C PHE A 286 31.05 2.43 -0.01
N ALA A 287 31.73 3.22 0.81
CA ALA A 287 31.65 4.69 0.74
C ALA A 287 31.98 5.24 -0.66
N GLU A 288 32.99 4.69 -1.33
CA GLU A 288 33.38 5.09 -2.69
C GLU A 288 32.25 4.90 -3.72
N GLN A 289 31.50 3.79 -3.64
CA GLN A 289 30.37 3.54 -4.54
C GLN A 289 29.24 4.55 -4.31
N VAL A 290 28.97 4.88 -3.04
CA VAL A 290 27.95 5.86 -2.68
C VAL A 290 28.35 7.27 -3.12
N HIS A 291 29.62 7.67 -2.95
CA HIS A 291 30.11 8.95 -3.42
C HIS A 291 29.99 9.07 -4.94
N LYS A 292 30.40 8.04 -5.68
CA LYS A 292 30.26 7.99 -7.14
C LYS A 292 28.79 8.09 -7.59
N PHE A 293 27.88 7.43 -6.88
CA PHE A 293 26.44 7.55 -7.12
C PHE A 293 25.94 8.99 -6.91
N ILE A 294 26.31 9.62 -5.80
CA ILE A 294 25.93 11.00 -5.49
C ILE A 294 26.47 11.96 -6.55
N GLU A 295 27.73 11.80 -6.97
CA GLU A 295 28.32 12.59 -8.06
C GLU A 295 27.58 12.41 -9.38
N THR A 296 27.23 11.17 -9.73
CA THR A 296 26.46 10.86 -10.95
C THR A 296 25.10 11.55 -10.93
N CYS A 297 24.46 11.56 -9.76
CA CYS A 297 23.15 12.20 -9.54
C CYS A 297 23.24 13.73 -9.61
N ILE A 298 24.29 14.33 -9.03
CA ILE A 298 24.53 15.78 -9.05
C ILE A 298 24.83 16.27 -10.47
N ASN A 299 25.69 15.54 -11.20
CA ASN A 299 26.11 15.90 -12.55
C ASN A 299 25.05 15.61 -13.63
N GLU A 300 23.86 15.13 -13.23
CA GLU A 300 22.75 14.78 -14.11
C GLU A 300 23.11 13.76 -15.21
N SER A 301 24.10 12.90 -14.93
CA SER A 301 24.55 11.86 -15.86
C SER A 301 23.53 10.72 -16.02
N ASP A 302 22.51 10.66 -15.17
CA ASP A 302 21.39 9.73 -15.25
C ASP A 302 20.08 10.48 -15.53
N SER A 303 19.46 10.20 -16.68
CA SER A 303 18.20 10.83 -17.07
C SER A 303 17.01 10.41 -16.20
N ASN A 304 17.09 9.26 -15.52
CA ASN A 304 16.01 8.70 -14.70
C ASN A 304 16.04 9.20 -13.25
N ILE A 305 17.19 9.72 -12.78
CA ILE A 305 17.36 10.23 -11.42
C ILE A 305 17.88 11.66 -11.49
N ARG A 306 17.05 12.62 -11.09
CA ARG A 306 17.44 14.04 -11.04
C ARG A 306 17.40 14.59 -9.64
N VAL A 307 18.50 15.15 -9.17
CA VAL A 307 18.58 15.78 -7.84
C VAL A 307 18.01 17.19 -7.91
N PHE A 308 17.13 17.53 -6.98
CA PHE A 308 16.63 18.91 -6.85
C PHE A 308 16.82 19.48 -5.43
N GLU A 309 17.25 18.66 -4.47
CA GLU A 309 17.58 19.11 -3.12
C GLU A 309 18.76 18.30 -2.57
N LEU A 310 19.68 18.99 -1.89
CA LEU A 310 20.83 18.41 -1.21
C LEU A 310 20.92 19.01 0.19
N LYS A 311 21.16 18.17 1.19
CA LYS A 311 21.51 18.59 2.55
C LYS A 311 22.89 18.06 2.91
N PHE A 312 23.80 18.93 3.30
CA PHE A 312 25.19 18.57 3.59
C PHE A 312 25.80 19.43 4.69
N GLN A 313 26.85 18.89 5.31
CA GLN A 313 27.76 19.65 6.15
C GLN A 313 28.95 20.13 5.30
N SER A 314 29.55 21.25 5.69
CA SER A 314 30.77 21.76 5.07
C SER A 314 31.92 21.65 6.06
N ASN A 315 33.06 21.16 5.58
CA ASN A 315 34.30 21.09 6.34
C ASN A 315 34.99 22.46 6.51
N ARG A 316 34.41 23.54 5.96
CA ARG A 316 34.93 24.91 6.06
C ARG A 316 34.25 25.75 7.13
N PHE A 317 33.17 25.25 7.75
CA PHE A 317 32.55 25.94 8.87
C PHE A 317 33.27 25.60 10.18
N ASN A 318 33.42 26.61 11.04
CA ASN A 318 34.02 26.44 12.36
C ASN A 318 33.14 25.64 13.33
N TYR A 319 31.86 25.47 13.02
CA TYR A 319 30.91 24.71 13.83
C TYR A 319 30.52 23.42 13.12
N SER A 320 30.76 22.30 13.80
CA SER A 320 30.49 20.93 13.31
C SER A 320 29.01 20.58 13.12
N TYR A 321 28.09 21.48 13.48
CA TYR A 321 26.64 21.26 13.39
C TYR A 321 25.93 22.14 12.35
N THR A 322 26.67 22.92 11.56
CA THR A 322 26.08 23.76 10.51
C THR A 322 25.73 22.91 9.29
N ASN A 323 24.43 22.77 9.04
CA ASN A 323 23.88 22.11 7.86
C ASN A 323 23.41 23.14 6.83
N ILE A 324 23.80 22.94 5.56
CA ILE A 324 23.26 23.70 4.42
C ILE A 324 22.27 22.82 3.68
N THR A 325 21.15 23.41 3.28
CA THR A 325 20.23 22.82 2.30
C THR A 325 20.26 23.67 1.04
N LEU A 326 20.58 23.06 -0.09
CA LEU A 326 20.44 23.65 -1.43
C LEU A 326 19.21 23.04 -2.10
N THR A 327 18.31 23.87 -2.59
CA THR A 327 17.10 23.44 -3.30
C THR A 327 16.95 24.24 -4.59
N VAL A 328 16.69 23.54 -5.68
CA VAL A 328 16.37 24.12 -6.99
C VAL A 328 14.98 23.67 -7.42
N ALA A 329 14.44 24.25 -8.51
CA ALA A 329 13.19 23.74 -9.05
C ALA A 329 13.40 22.28 -9.52
N PRO A 330 12.35 21.42 -9.50
CA PRO A 330 12.52 19.97 -9.63
C PRO A 330 13.19 19.50 -10.94
N TYR A 331 13.24 20.34 -11.98
CA TYR A 331 13.84 20.02 -13.28
C TYR A 331 14.99 20.96 -13.65
N ASP A 332 15.41 21.82 -12.73
CA ASP A 332 16.54 22.73 -12.92
C ASP A 332 17.84 22.04 -12.46
N PRO A 333 18.97 22.28 -13.15
CA PRO A 333 20.22 21.60 -12.84
C PRO A 333 20.87 22.12 -11.56
N ILE A 334 20.91 21.28 -10.52
CA ILE A 334 21.54 21.62 -9.24
C ILE A 334 23.07 21.79 -9.33
N ALA A 335 23.70 21.18 -10.34
CA ALA A 335 25.15 21.25 -10.56
C ALA A 335 25.66 22.68 -10.75
N LEU A 336 24.87 23.53 -11.43
CA LEU A 336 25.27 24.93 -11.70
C LEU A 336 25.37 25.73 -10.39
N GLU A 337 24.36 25.61 -9.53
CA GLU A 337 24.36 26.26 -8.21
C GLU A 337 25.47 25.72 -7.31
N LEU A 338 25.70 24.41 -7.34
CA LEU A 338 26.82 23.80 -6.62
C LEU A 338 28.18 24.29 -7.11
N HIS A 339 28.36 24.52 -8.42
CA HIS A 339 29.60 25.04 -8.96
C HIS A 339 29.93 26.43 -8.41
N VAL A 340 28.91 27.30 -8.27
CA VAL A 340 29.03 28.62 -7.64
C VAL A 340 29.38 28.53 -6.16
N LEU A 341 28.80 27.55 -5.45
CA LEU A 341 29.02 27.37 -4.01
C LEU A 341 30.33 26.67 -3.66
N LYS A 342 30.87 25.82 -4.54
CA LYS A 342 32.07 24.99 -4.31
C LYS A 342 33.28 25.75 -3.71
N PRO A 343 33.60 26.99 -4.15
CA PRO A 343 34.68 27.78 -3.55
C PRO A 343 34.45 28.17 -2.09
N PHE A 344 33.23 28.11 -1.57
CA PHE A 344 32.87 28.48 -0.20
C PHE A 344 32.66 27.27 0.71
N VAL A 345 32.14 26.16 0.16
CA VAL A 345 31.77 24.98 0.94
C VAL A 345 32.76 23.81 0.83
N GLY A 346 33.72 23.87 -0.10
CA GLY A 346 34.69 22.80 -0.31
C GLY A 346 34.10 21.59 -1.02
N ASP A 347 34.73 20.43 -0.83
CA ASP A 347 34.16 19.16 -1.29
C ASP A 347 33.09 18.69 -0.32
N ILE A 348 31.87 18.53 -0.84
CA ILE A 348 30.67 18.24 -0.05
C ILE A 348 30.22 16.79 -0.18
N VAL A 349 30.67 16.05 -1.21
CA VAL A 349 30.17 14.70 -1.50
C VAL A 349 30.31 13.78 -0.30
N PRO A 350 31.47 13.75 0.39
CA PRO A 350 31.64 12.94 1.59
C PRO A 350 30.79 13.38 2.79
N PHE A 351 30.13 14.54 2.72
CA PHE A 351 29.39 15.17 3.83
C PHE A 351 27.89 15.36 3.55
N ILE A 352 27.38 14.89 2.41
CA ILE A 352 25.94 14.90 2.09
C ILE A 352 25.17 13.96 3.03
N GLU A 353 24.26 14.51 3.84
CA GLU A 353 23.42 13.73 4.76
C GLU A 353 22.17 13.18 4.06
N SER A 354 21.62 13.92 3.10
CA SER A 354 20.44 13.50 2.34
C SER A 354 20.33 14.21 1.01
N ILE A 355 19.69 13.57 0.04
CA ILE A 355 19.32 14.15 -1.25
C ILE A 355 17.84 13.91 -1.53
N LYS A 356 17.17 14.81 -2.26
CA LYS A 356 15.88 14.51 -2.88
C LYS A 356 16.03 14.43 -4.39
N VAL A 357 15.50 13.36 -4.94
CA VAL A 357 15.56 13.04 -6.37
C VAL A 357 14.17 12.95 -6.97
N ILE A 358 14.06 13.21 -8.27
CA ILE A 358 12.94 12.76 -9.09
C ILE A 358 13.30 11.42 -9.71
N PHE A 359 12.45 10.42 -9.51
CA PHE A 359 12.47 9.15 -10.22
C PHE A 359 11.08 8.90 -10.80
N GLN A 360 10.99 8.67 -12.11
CA GLN A 360 9.72 8.45 -12.83
C GLN A 360 8.64 9.51 -12.51
N GLY A 361 9.05 10.78 -12.38
CA GLY A 361 8.16 11.90 -12.07
C GLY A 361 7.76 12.04 -10.60
N LYS A 362 8.32 11.24 -9.69
CA LYS A 362 8.02 11.25 -8.26
C LYS A 362 9.23 11.68 -7.43
N LYS A 363 8.97 12.49 -6.40
CA LYS A 363 9.99 13.02 -5.49
C LYS A 363 10.30 12.00 -4.39
N ILE A 364 11.53 11.52 -4.31
CA ILE A 364 12.00 10.55 -3.32
C ILE A 364 13.15 11.17 -2.54
N GLY A 365 13.11 11.06 -1.21
CA GLY A 365 14.25 11.39 -0.35
C GLY A 365 15.15 10.18 -0.12
N LEU A 366 16.47 10.38 -0.19
CA LEU A 366 17.52 9.44 0.16
C LEU A 366 18.34 10.01 1.33
N PHE A 367 18.66 9.18 2.32
CA PHE A 367 19.34 9.55 3.55
C PHE A 367 20.56 8.64 3.75
N PHE A 368 21.70 9.23 4.05
CA PHE A 368 22.98 8.53 4.13
C PHE A 368 23.43 8.46 5.60
N LYS A 369 23.42 7.26 6.18
CA LYS A 369 23.91 7.02 7.53
C LYS A 369 25.31 6.40 7.44
N ARG A 370 26.31 7.16 7.88
CA ARG A 370 27.72 6.77 7.81
C ARG A 370 28.10 5.88 9.00
N SER A 371 28.91 4.87 8.70
CA SER A 371 29.77 4.11 9.62
C SER A 371 31.18 4.10 9.02
N ASP A 372 32.20 3.65 9.75
CA ASP A 372 33.62 3.84 9.40
C ASP A 372 33.94 3.60 7.91
N GLU A 373 33.61 2.43 7.36
CA GLU A 373 33.88 2.08 5.95
C GLU A 373 32.63 2.00 5.06
N TYR A 374 31.44 2.05 5.68
CA TYR A 374 30.19 1.74 5.00
C TYR A 374 29.12 2.81 5.21
N ILE A 375 28.30 3.01 4.18
CA ILE A 375 27.18 3.94 4.21
C ILE A 375 25.89 3.15 3.99
N ALA A 376 25.00 3.23 4.97
CA ALA A 376 23.63 2.74 4.81
C ALA A 376 22.79 3.83 4.12
N ILE A 377 22.03 3.44 3.10
CA ILE A 377 21.16 4.34 2.35
C ILE A 377 19.72 4.03 2.68
N TYR A 378 19.00 5.01 3.23
CA TYR A 378 17.57 4.90 3.50
C TYR A 378 16.77 5.74 2.52
N TYR A 379 15.63 5.27 2.03
CA TYR A 379 14.76 6.02 1.12
C TYR A 379 13.34 6.21 1.66
N SER A 380 12.68 7.31 1.28
CA SER A 380 11.29 7.57 1.64
C SER A 380 10.33 6.73 0.79
N GLU A 381 9.51 5.88 1.41
CA GLU A 381 8.58 4.99 0.70
C GLU A 381 7.27 5.66 0.24
N HIS A 382 6.80 6.66 0.99
CA HIS A 382 5.50 7.32 0.79
C HIS A 382 5.15 7.80 -0.63
N PRO A 383 6.09 8.35 -1.44
CA PRO A 383 5.76 8.76 -2.81
C PRO A 383 5.50 7.57 -3.76
N LEU A 384 6.02 6.39 -3.45
CA LEU A 384 6.01 5.21 -4.32
C LEU A 384 4.99 4.17 -3.84
N ASN A 385 4.24 3.61 -4.78
CA ASN A 385 3.46 2.40 -4.54
C ASN A 385 4.38 1.17 -4.45
N LYS A 386 3.86 0.01 -4.03
CA LYS A 386 4.69 -1.19 -3.77
C LYS A 386 5.54 -1.59 -4.98
N ARG A 387 4.95 -1.60 -6.19
CA ARG A 387 5.67 -1.96 -7.41
C ARG A 387 6.79 -0.96 -7.71
N GLU A 388 6.48 0.32 -7.66
CA GLU A 388 7.47 1.38 -7.91
C GLU A 388 8.62 1.36 -6.89
N ARG A 389 8.38 0.93 -5.64
CA ARG A 389 9.45 0.74 -4.65
C ARG A 389 10.41 -0.37 -5.07
N GLU A 390 9.88 -1.51 -5.53
CA GLU A 390 10.71 -2.61 -6.03
C GLU A 390 11.45 -2.22 -7.32
N ASP A 391 10.79 -1.51 -8.24
CA ASP A 391 11.41 -0.96 -9.45
C ASP A 391 12.55 0.01 -9.09
N PHE A 392 12.36 0.88 -8.09
CA PHE A 392 13.39 1.81 -7.63
C PHE A 392 14.58 1.08 -6.97
N LYS A 393 14.32 0.11 -6.08
CA LYS A 393 15.37 -0.73 -5.48
C LYS A 393 16.16 -1.48 -6.54
N ALA A 394 15.47 -2.10 -7.50
CA ALA A 394 16.08 -2.85 -8.59
C ALA A 394 16.94 -1.94 -9.48
N TYR A 395 16.43 -0.74 -9.81
CA TYR A 395 17.17 0.25 -10.58
C TYR A 395 18.48 0.64 -9.89
N ILE A 396 18.42 1.02 -8.61
CA ILE A 396 19.61 1.42 -7.86
C ILE A 396 20.63 0.29 -7.77
N LYS A 397 20.17 -0.95 -7.55
CA LYS A 397 21.05 -2.13 -7.52
C LYS A 397 21.67 -2.43 -8.88
N GLN A 398 20.90 -2.37 -9.95
CA GLN A 398 21.35 -2.73 -11.30
C GLN A 398 22.37 -1.73 -11.84
N PHE A 399 22.11 -0.43 -11.70
CA PHE A 399 22.93 0.61 -12.33
C PHE A 399 24.08 1.09 -11.44
N TYR A 400 23.93 1.03 -10.12
CA TYR A 400 24.93 1.55 -9.18
C TYR A 400 25.56 0.48 -8.30
N GLY A 401 25.05 -0.76 -8.32
CA GLY A 401 25.53 -1.82 -7.42
C GLY A 401 25.18 -1.56 -5.96
N LEU A 402 24.29 -0.61 -5.68
CA LEU A 402 23.94 -0.16 -4.34
C LEU A 402 22.67 -0.85 -3.84
N THR A 403 22.62 -1.10 -2.54
CA THR A 403 21.41 -1.54 -1.84
C THR A 403 20.85 -0.39 -1.00
N ILE A 404 19.52 -0.28 -0.99
CA ILE A 404 18.80 0.79 -0.31
C ILE A 404 17.69 0.19 0.56
N LEU A 405 17.50 0.79 1.72
CA LEU A 405 16.55 0.34 2.72
C LEU A 405 15.41 1.35 2.86
N PRO A 406 14.19 0.90 3.16
CA PRO A 406 13.12 1.82 3.52
C PRO A 406 13.48 2.60 4.79
N ARG A 407 13.24 3.91 4.78
CA ARG A 407 13.32 4.73 6.00
C ARG A 407 12.10 4.43 6.86
N ALA A 408 12.31 3.78 8.00
CA ALA A 408 11.29 3.69 9.03
C ALA A 408 10.84 5.11 9.42
N ASN A 409 9.53 5.35 9.44
CA ASN A 409 9.00 6.52 10.13
C ASN A 409 9.29 6.30 11.62
N LEU A 410 10.37 6.88 12.12
CA LEU A 410 10.59 7.07 13.55
C LEU A 410 9.55 8.03 14.12
#